data_AF-A0A536VR16-F1
#
_entry.id   AF-A0A536VR16-F1
#
_cell.length_a   1.000
_cell.length_b   1.000
_cell.length_c   1.000
_cell.angle_alpha   90.00
_cell.angle_beta   90.00
_cell.angle_gamma   90.00
#
_symmetry.space_group_name_H-M   'P 1'
#
loop_
_entity.id
_entity.type
_entity.pdbx_description
1 polymer ?
#
loop_
_entity_poly.entity_id
_entity_poly.type
_entity_poly.pdbx_seq_one_letter_code
_entity_poly.pdbx_strand_id
1 'polypeptide(L)'
;MASSLLNVTVTPWLLSASAVPSTCDYTAIGNAGDAAATAAGFVLANYQNRFYVFPSRGDCGWAGLAYVGYGQAWSNGYNQLSVYAHELGHNFNLLHAASLYCPGQAIGGGSCGSEEYGDPFDVMGNISAMHFNAAQKSILNWIPAASVKTHTAGSATYTLSPIESAGGTTYAVKIPAAANRTYWLEYRQPIGFDSGMSSYPNNGAQIRVSSPFEGLCTGCGDDTELLDMTPGTANNFGDGALIVGQTYVDSNYGTTISVLAANASALTVQVTAPGGSPTTTTLVSSLNPSTAGASVTFTATVTGSAPTGSVNFKDGGTSISGCTSSAVTGAGNTRTAICITSGLAAGTHTIVAAYSGDSGNAGSSSGPLSQVVNQGISTSTTALTSSLNPSTSGASVTFTATVTGTAPTGSVNFQDGGISISGCATSAVSGAGNTRTASCTTSALAVGGHSIVGSYSGDAGNAASSSVVLSQVVNNASSSSNVALASAGAVASASSVYSGSYPVAAVNDNERAGINWANGGGGWASSGGPPAWVQINFNGSKTIDRVVVYTLQDNLLNPIEPSDTLTFTQYGITDFTVQGWNGSAWVTLGSVSGNNLVKRTVSFSAFTTNQIRINVTGALYLNARIVEIEAWGN
;
A
#
# COMPACT_ATOMS: atom_id res chain seq x y z
N MET A 1 -55.44 -12.24 42.17
CA MET A 1 -54.19 -12.73 41.57
C MET A 1 -54.52 -13.23 40.18
N ALA A 2 -54.39 -12.39 39.15
CA ALA A 2 -54.42 -12.93 37.78
C ALA A 2 -53.02 -13.48 37.55
N SER A 3 -52.96 -14.77 37.72
CA SER A 3 -51.77 -15.58 37.72
C SER A 3 -51.23 -15.66 36.30
N SER A 4 -50.05 -15.07 36.05
CA SER A 4 -49.15 -15.60 35.02
C SER A 4 -48.69 -16.97 35.51
N LEU A 5 -49.60 -17.95 35.49
CA LEU A 5 -49.26 -19.33 35.81
C LEU A 5 -48.29 -19.76 34.73
N LEU A 6 -47.12 -20.19 35.16
CA LEU A 6 -46.39 -21.24 34.47
C LEU A 6 -47.44 -22.24 33.95
N ASN A 7 -47.58 -22.37 32.62
CA ASN A 7 -48.57 -23.27 32.02
C ASN A 7 -48.10 -24.72 32.18
N VAL A 8 -48.02 -25.17 33.42
CA VAL A 8 -47.57 -26.50 33.81
C VAL A 8 -48.72 -27.24 34.45
N THR A 9 -48.78 -28.52 34.13
CA THR A 9 -49.61 -29.46 34.87
C THR A 9 -48.77 -29.97 36.04
N VAL A 10 -49.16 -29.60 37.25
CA VAL A 10 -48.56 -30.16 38.47
C VAL A 10 -49.38 -31.37 38.88
N THR A 11 -48.75 -32.54 38.94
CA THR A 11 -49.40 -33.72 39.50
C THR A 11 -49.35 -33.72 41.02
N PRO A 12 -50.34 -34.30 41.71
CA PRO A 12 -50.30 -34.46 43.15
C PRO A 12 -49.02 -35.17 43.61
N TRP A 13 -48.54 -34.81 44.80
CA TRP A 13 -47.38 -35.46 45.42
C TRP A 13 -47.64 -36.96 45.61
N LEU A 14 -46.67 -37.78 45.19
CA LEU A 14 -46.63 -39.20 45.53
C LEU A 14 -45.95 -39.36 46.89
N LEU A 15 -46.68 -39.85 47.88
CA LEU A 15 -46.08 -40.29 49.13
C LEU A 15 -45.51 -41.71 48.95
N SER A 16 -44.18 -41.82 48.92
CA SER A 16 -43.51 -43.11 48.81
C SER A 16 -43.46 -43.85 50.16
N ALA A 17 -43.67 -45.16 50.13
CA ALA A 17 -43.42 -46.06 51.27
C ALA A 17 -41.96 -46.53 51.35
N SER A 18 -41.08 -46.05 50.46
CA SER A 18 -39.65 -46.36 50.47
C SER A 18 -38.98 -45.92 51.78
N ALA A 19 -37.94 -46.65 52.18
CA ALA A 19 -37.12 -46.27 53.32
C ALA A 19 -36.47 -44.89 53.09
N VAL A 20 -36.30 -44.14 54.19
CA VAL A 20 -35.55 -42.87 54.17
C VAL A 20 -34.14 -43.14 53.62
N PRO A 21 -33.64 -42.30 52.69
CA PRO A 21 -32.30 -42.48 52.13
C PRO A 21 -31.22 -42.61 53.21
N SER A 22 -30.34 -43.58 53.07
CA SER A 22 -29.25 -43.85 54.03
C SER A 22 -28.02 -42.96 53.84
N THR A 23 -27.89 -42.31 52.68
CA THR A 23 -26.77 -41.43 52.28
C THR A 23 -27.29 -40.16 51.61
N CYS A 24 -26.47 -39.11 51.56
CA CYS A 24 -26.74 -37.89 50.78
C CYS A 24 -26.39 -38.00 49.27
N ASP A 25 -26.43 -39.20 48.71
CA ASP A 25 -26.18 -39.37 47.28
C ASP A 25 -27.46 -38.99 46.51
N TYR A 26 -27.47 -37.79 45.92
CA TYR A 26 -28.62 -37.26 45.19
C TYR A 26 -29.03 -38.17 44.02
N THR A 27 -28.09 -38.87 43.39
CA THR A 27 -28.37 -39.81 42.29
C THR A 27 -29.13 -41.03 42.83
N ALA A 28 -28.66 -41.59 43.95
CA ALA A 28 -29.35 -42.71 44.59
C ALA A 28 -30.76 -42.32 45.07
N ILE A 29 -30.91 -41.12 45.64
CA ILE A 29 -32.21 -40.57 46.08
C ILE A 29 -33.16 -40.41 44.88
N GLY A 30 -32.69 -39.79 43.80
CA GLY A 30 -33.47 -39.59 42.58
C GLY A 30 -33.93 -40.93 41.98
N ASN A 31 -33.02 -41.90 41.84
CA ASN A 31 -33.33 -43.23 41.33
C ASN A 31 -34.37 -43.97 42.19
N ALA A 32 -34.27 -43.86 43.52
CA ALA A 32 -35.25 -44.45 44.43
C ALA A 32 -36.64 -43.79 44.30
N GLY A 33 -36.68 -42.46 44.13
CA GLY A 33 -37.91 -41.71 43.87
C GLY A 33 -38.55 -42.10 42.54
N ASP A 34 -37.75 -42.18 41.47
CA ASP A 34 -38.17 -42.60 40.14
C ASP A 34 -38.71 -44.05 40.12
N ALA A 35 -38.05 -44.96 40.83
CA ALA A 35 -38.52 -46.33 40.99
C ALA A 35 -39.86 -46.39 41.72
N ALA A 36 -40.03 -45.60 42.79
CA ALA A 36 -41.29 -45.53 43.53
C ALA A 36 -42.43 -44.94 42.67
N ALA A 37 -42.15 -43.89 41.90
CA ALA A 37 -43.11 -43.30 40.97
C ALA A 37 -43.51 -44.29 39.86
N THR A 38 -42.54 -45.00 39.27
CA THR A 38 -42.81 -46.02 38.26
C THR A 38 -43.67 -47.17 38.83
N ALA A 39 -43.36 -47.64 40.04
CA ALA A 39 -44.14 -48.67 40.73
C ALA A 39 -45.58 -48.22 41.05
N ALA A 40 -45.78 -46.92 41.31
CA ALA A 40 -47.09 -46.31 41.47
C ALA A 40 -47.83 -46.02 40.15
N GLY A 41 -47.26 -46.42 39.00
CA GLY A 41 -47.88 -46.31 37.68
C GLY A 41 -47.62 -44.98 36.95
N PHE A 42 -46.71 -44.14 37.45
CA PHE A 42 -46.33 -42.90 36.77
C PHE A 42 -45.35 -43.17 35.62
N VAL A 43 -45.60 -42.54 34.47
CA VAL A 43 -44.69 -42.58 33.31
C VAL A 43 -43.74 -41.39 33.38
N LEU A 44 -42.50 -41.62 33.83
CA LEU A 44 -41.53 -40.56 34.13
C LEU A 44 -41.24 -39.62 32.95
N ALA A 45 -41.27 -40.13 31.71
CA ALA A 45 -41.05 -39.33 30.51
C ALA A 45 -42.08 -38.21 30.30
N ASN A 46 -43.23 -38.27 30.97
CA ASN A 46 -44.25 -37.21 30.92
C ASN A 46 -43.91 -36.02 31.85
N TYR A 47 -42.89 -36.15 32.69
CA TYR A 47 -42.50 -35.16 33.69
C TYR A 47 -41.17 -34.54 33.31
N GLN A 48 -41.23 -33.34 32.73
CA GLN A 48 -40.03 -32.56 32.42
C GLN A 48 -39.22 -32.22 33.68
N ASN A 49 -39.92 -32.00 34.79
CA ASN A 49 -39.33 -31.64 36.08
C ASN A 49 -39.86 -32.58 37.17
N ARG A 50 -38.96 -33.11 37.99
CA ARG A 50 -39.27 -34.00 39.10
C ARG A 50 -38.63 -33.46 40.38
N PHE A 51 -39.38 -33.44 41.47
CA PHE A 51 -38.92 -32.92 42.75
C PHE A 51 -38.97 -34.02 43.81
N TYR A 52 -37.85 -34.29 44.47
CA TYR A 52 -37.73 -35.31 45.51
C TYR A 52 -37.65 -34.64 46.88
N VAL A 53 -38.56 -35.00 47.78
CA VAL A 53 -38.60 -34.49 49.15
C VAL A 53 -38.33 -35.63 50.10
N PHE A 54 -37.33 -35.49 50.97
CA PHE A 54 -36.97 -36.50 51.96
C PHE A 54 -36.70 -35.84 53.32
N PRO A 55 -36.77 -36.59 54.45
CA PRO A 55 -36.46 -36.06 55.77
C PRO A 55 -35.05 -35.46 55.86
N SER A 56 -34.89 -34.42 56.68
CA SER A 56 -33.62 -33.70 56.78
C SER A 56 -32.49 -34.58 57.29
N ARG A 57 -31.33 -34.42 56.69
CA ARG A 57 -30.10 -35.15 56.93
C ARG A 57 -28.94 -34.18 57.11
N GLY A 58 -28.22 -34.31 58.23
CA GLY A 58 -27.10 -33.43 58.56
C GLY A 58 -25.82 -33.68 57.74
N ASP A 59 -25.71 -34.82 57.07
CA ASP A 59 -24.60 -35.13 56.14
C ASP A 59 -24.80 -34.50 54.75
N CYS A 60 -26.00 -33.98 54.46
CA CYS A 60 -26.25 -33.19 53.27
C CYS A 60 -25.86 -31.73 53.53
N GLY A 61 -24.82 -31.24 52.86
CA GLY A 61 -24.35 -29.85 52.96
C GLY A 61 -25.24 -28.81 52.27
N TRP A 62 -26.50 -29.14 51.98
CA TRP A 62 -27.43 -28.34 51.20
C TRP A 62 -28.87 -28.51 51.71
N ALA A 63 -29.66 -27.43 51.61
CA ALA A 63 -31.07 -27.43 51.97
C ALA A 63 -31.95 -27.90 50.80
N GLY A 64 -31.59 -27.47 49.59
CA GLY A 64 -32.07 -27.98 48.32
C GLY A 64 -30.89 -28.19 47.36
N LEU A 65 -31.11 -28.96 46.32
CA LEU A 65 -30.13 -29.16 45.25
C LEU A 65 -30.86 -29.26 43.91
N ALA A 66 -30.30 -28.62 42.89
CA ALA A 66 -30.69 -28.79 41.50
C ALA A 66 -29.51 -28.38 40.61
N TYR A 67 -29.60 -28.76 39.34
CA TYR A 67 -28.66 -28.34 38.31
C TYR A 67 -29.43 -27.71 37.16
N VAL A 68 -28.81 -26.71 36.53
CA VAL A 68 -29.41 -25.94 35.44
C VAL A 68 -29.87 -26.87 34.31
N GLY A 69 -31.17 -26.90 34.04
CA GLY A 69 -31.80 -27.70 32.99
C GLY A 69 -31.77 -29.22 33.20
N TYR A 70 -31.45 -29.71 34.40
CA TYR A 70 -31.33 -31.15 34.66
C TYR A 70 -32.69 -31.86 34.83
N GLY A 71 -33.75 -31.11 35.16
CA GLY A 71 -35.11 -31.63 35.29
C GLY A 71 -35.36 -32.45 36.57
N GLN A 72 -34.43 -32.38 37.53
CA GLN A 72 -34.52 -33.03 38.83
C GLN A 72 -34.06 -32.07 39.93
N ALA A 73 -34.82 -32.02 41.02
CA ALA A 73 -34.50 -31.21 42.20
C ALA A 73 -34.76 -32.00 43.48
N TRP A 74 -34.04 -31.64 44.54
CA TRP A 74 -34.09 -32.31 45.84
C TRP A 74 -34.33 -31.30 46.96
N SER A 75 -35.11 -31.68 47.98
CA SER A 75 -35.23 -30.94 49.25
C SER A 75 -34.85 -31.86 50.41
N ASN A 76 -33.86 -31.41 51.18
CA ASN A 76 -33.30 -32.09 52.35
C ASN A 76 -34.11 -31.75 53.62
N GLY A 77 -35.41 -32.01 53.59
CA GLY A 77 -36.33 -31.80 54.71
C GLY A 77 -36.68 -30.34 54.99
N TYR A 78 -36.28 -29.42 54.11
CA TYR A 78 -36.62 -28.00 54.18
C TYR A 78 -37.86 -27.73 53.31
N ASN A 79 -39.03 -27.77 53.95
CA ASN A 79 -40.32 -27.54 53.30
C ASN A 79 -40.68 -26.06 53.22
N GLN A 80 -39.78 -25.24 52.66
CA GLN A 80 -39.99 -23.80 52.50
C GLN A 80 -40.20 -23.45 51.02
N LEU A 81 -41.08 -22.49 50.75
CA LEU A 81 -41.35 -22.03 49.39
C LEU A 81 -40.09 -21.53 48.69
N SER A 82 -39.21 -20.82 49.39
CA SER A 82 -37.94 -20.32 48.85
C SER A 82 -37.05 -21.44 48.30
N VAL A 83 -36.87 -22.53 49.06
CA VAL A 83 -36.10 -23.70 48.61
C VAL A 83 -36.74 -24.32 47.37
N TYR A 84 -38.05 -24.59 47.40
CA TYR A 84 -38.73 -25.20 46.26
C TYR A 84 -38.64 -24.34 44.99
N ALA A 85 -38.89 -23.04 45.11
CA ALA A 85 -38.86 -22.12 43.98
C ALA A 85 -37.44 -21.91 43.44
N HIS A 86 -36.43 -21.86 44.32
CA HIS A 86 -35.02 -21.76 43.94
C HIS A 86 -34.57 -22.96 43.11
N GLU A 87 -34.76 -24.17 43.64
CA GLU A 87 -34.33 -25.40 42.95
C GLU A 87 -35.13 -25.65 41.66
N LEU A 88 -36.41 -25.26 41.62
CA LEU A 88 -37.18 -25.30 40.38
C LEU A 88 -36.70 -24.25 39.36
N GLY A 89 -36.22 -23.09 39.81
CA GLY A 89 -35.63 -22.07 38.94
C GLY A 89 -34.48 -22.64 38.11
N HIS A 90 -33.57 -23.40 38.72
CA HIS A 90 -32.51 -24.12 38.00
C HIS A 90 -33.04 -25.10 36.96
N ASN A 91 -34.08 -25.86 37.31
CA ASN A 91 -34.73 -26.76 36.36
C ASN A 91 -35.45 -26.02 35.22
N PHE A 92 -35.82 -24.75 35.41
CA PHE A 92 -36.30 -23.86 34.35
C PHE A 92 -35.18 -23.12 33.63
N ASN A 93 -33.94 -23.57 33.79
CA ASN A 93 -32.73 -23.02 33.18
C ASN A 93 -32.31 -21.63 33.71
N LEU A 94 -32.75 -21.23 34.90
CA LEU A 94 -32.24 -20.04 35.55
C LEU A 94 -30.94 -20.31 36.31
N LEU A 95 -30.08 -19.31 36.31
CA LEU A 95 -28.88 -19.18 37.13
C LEU A 95 -29.21 -18.35 38.38
N HIS A 96 -28.23 -18.17 39.29
CA HIS A 96 -28.47 -17.37 40.49
C HIS A 96 -28.66 -15.89 40.17
N ALA A 97 -29.20 -15.16 41.14
CA ALA A 97 -29.24 -13.69 41.14
C ALA A 97 -28.25 -13.17 42.19
N ALA A 98 -27.21 -12.52 41.72
CA ALA A 98 -26.16 -11.94 42.56
C ALA A 98 -26.48 -10.48 42.90
N SER A 99 -25.66 -9.87 43.73
CA SER A 99 -25.60 -8.42 43.89
C SER A 99 -24.28 -7.86 43.36
N LEU A 100 -24.28 -6.58 42.99
CA LEU A 100 -23.10 -5.84 42.56
C LEU A 100 -22.95 -4.59 43.42
N TYR A 101 -22.02 -4.65 44.36
CA TYR A 101 -21.72 -3.57 45.30
C TYR A 101 -20.55 -2.72 44.83
N CYS A 102 -20.76 -1.41 44.74
CA CYS A 102 -19.74 -0.43 44.36
C CYS A 102 -19.61 0.63 45.47
N PRO A 103 -18.79 0.40 46.52
CA PRO A 103 -18.77 1.27 47.69
C PRO A 103 -18.49 2.74 47.34
N GLY A 104 -19.43 3.62 47.71
CA GLY A 104 -19.32 5.08 47.53
C GLY A 104 -19.38 5.60 46.09
N GLN A 105 -19.72 4.77 45.10
CA GLN A 105 -19.66 5.14 43.68
C GLN A 105 -20.65 4.38 42.80
N ALA A 106 -20.90 4.91 41.59
CA ALA A 106 -21.59 4.18 40.55
C ALA A 106 -20.67 3.11 39.92
N ILE A 107 -21.27 2.18 39.17
CA ILE A 107 -20.52 1.14 38.44
C ILE A 107 -19.58 1.81 37.45
N GLY A 108 -18.33 1.33 37.41
CA GLY A 108 -17.31 1.81 36.47
C GLY A 108 -16.39 2.92 36.99
N GLY A 109 -16.61 3.43 38.21
CA GLY A 109 -15.74 4.42 38.86
C GLY A 109 -14.59 3.87 39.71
N GLY A 110 -14.60 2.56 40.04
CA GLY A 110 -13.63 1.94 40.95
C GLY A 110 -13.91 0.46 41.24
N SER A 111 -13.40 -0.08 42.35
CA SER A 111 -13.55 -1.49 42.73
C SER A 111 -14.99 -1.83 43.14
N CYS A 112 -15.72 -2.50 42.25
CA CYS A 112 -16.98 -3.16 42.59
C CYS A 112 -16.73 -4.65 42.90
N GLY A 113 -17.56 -5.24 43.76
CA GLY A 113 -17.56 -6.66 44.07
C GLY A 113 -18.93 -7.27 43.80
N SER A 114 -18.96 -8.47 43.23
CA SER A 114 -20.17 -9.28 43.11
C SER A 114 -20.27 -10.28 44.27
N GLU A 115 -21.49 -10.52 44.73
CA GLU A 115 -21.79 -11.56 45.73
C GLU A 115 -22.87 -12.49 45.16
N GLU A 116 -22.48 -13.75 44.93
CA GLU A 116 -23.41 -14.83 44.57
C GLU A 116 -24.43 -14.99 45.71
N TYR A 117 -25.72 -15.10 45.36
CA TYR A 117 -26.82 -14.99 46.33
C TYR A 117 -26.88 -13.66 47.09
N GLY A 118 -26.51 -12.58 46.41
CA GLY A 118 -26.56 -11.23 46.95
C GLY A 118 -27.89 -10.49 46.74
N ASP A 119 -28.81 -10.97 45.89
CA ASP A 119 -30.06 -10.26 45.59
C ASP A 119 -31.19 -10.64 46.57
N PRO A 120 -31.50 -9.80 47.58
CA PRO A 120 -32.49 -10.14 48.59
C PRO A 120 -33.94 -10.12 48.08
N PHE A 121 -34.17 -9.61 46.87
CA PHE A 121 -35.48 -9.47 46.26
C PHE A 121 -35.77 -10.58 45.25
N ASP A 122 -34.83 -11.49 44.99
CA ASP A 122 -35.01 -12.59 44.05
C ASP A 122 -34.87 -13.94 44.78
N VAL A 123 -35.76 -14.89 44.46
CA VAL A 123 -35.66 -16.25 45.01
C VAL A 123 -34.44 -17.01 44.49
N MET A 124 -33.91 -16.65 43.32
CA MET A 124 -32.63 -17.14 42.84
C MET A 124 -31.44 -16.46 43.51
N GLY A 125 -31.68 -15.44 44.33
CA GLY A 125 -30.64 -14.60 44.90
C GLY A 125 -30.54 -14.59 46.41
N ASN A 126 -31.44 -15.23 47.17
CA ASN A 126 -31.25 -15.46 48.59
C ASN A 126 -32.27 -16.50 49.11
N ILE A 127 -32.35 -16.70 50.43
CA ILE A 127 -33.38 -17.49 51.11
C ILE A 127 -34.76 -16.81 51.12
N SER A 128 -34.88 -15.60 50.54
CA SER A 128 -36.13 -14.83 50.46
C SER A 128 -37.13 -15.50 49.53
N ALA A 129 -38.36 -15.71 49.99
CA ALA A 129 -39.45 -16.25 49.17
C ALA A 129 -40.10 -15.15 48.30
N MET A 130 -39.30 -14.48 47.47
CA MET A 130 -39.72 -13.41 46.57
C MET A 130 -39.96 -13.96 45.15
N HIS A 131 -40.50 -13.13 44.26
CA HIS A 131 -40.62 -13.50 42.85
C HIS A 131 -39.26 -13.38 42.11
N PHE A 132 -39.07 -14.15 41.04
CA PHE A 132 -38.04 -13.88 40.02
C PHE A 132 -38.10 -12.44 39.49
N ASN A 133 -36.95 -11.86 39.19
CA ASN A 133 -36.81 -10.55 38.57
C ASN A 133 -37.26 -10.56 37.09
N ALA A 134 -37.38 -9.37 36.51
CA ALA A 134 -37.84 -9.14 35.15
C ALA A 134 -37.02 -9.84 34.07
N ALA A 135 -35.69 -9.87 34.21
CA ALA A 135 -34.82 -10.53 33.24
C ALA A 135 -35.10 -12.03 33.23
N GLN A 136 -35.14 -12.66 34.40
CA GLN A 136 -35.47 -14.08 34.56
C GLN A 136 -36.90 -14.40 34.11
N LYS A 137 -37.91 -13.61 34.52
CA LYS A 137 -39.29 -13.78 34.01
C LYS A 137 -39.36 -13.63 32.49
N SER A 138 -38.53 -12.76 31.90
CA SER A 138 -38.44 -12.62 30.45
C SER A 138 -37.80 -13.84 29.79
N ILE A 139 -36.76 -14.43 30.38
CA ILE A 139 -36.14 -15.68 29.91
C ILE A 139 -37.16 -16.82 29.92
N LEU A 140 -37.95 -16.91 30.98
CA LEU A 140 -38.99 -17.93 31.14
C LEU A 140 -40.28 -17.67 30.32
N ASN A 141 -40.38 -16.52 29.65
CA ASN A 141 -41.61 -16.04 28.99
C ASN A 141 -42.83 -15.91 29.94
N TRP A 142 -42.61 -15.62 31.22
CA TRP A 142 -43.67 -15.42 32.22
C TRP A 142 -44.26 -14.01 32.21
N ILE A 143 -43.55 -13.07 31.59
CA ILE A 143 -44.07 -11.77 31.18
C ILE A 143 -44.09 -11.69 29.65
N PRO A 144 -45.10 -11.05 29.03
CA PRO A 144 -45.16 -10.93 27.59
C PRO A 144 -43.96 -10.14 27.04
N ALA A 145 -43.33 -10.59 25.95
CA ALA A 145 -42.22 -9.87 25.32
C ALA A 145 -42.56 -8.40 25.00
N ALA A 146 -43.81 -8.11 24.62
CA ALA A 146 -44.28 -6.75 24.33
C ALA A 146 -44.28 -5.81 25.56
N SER A 147 -44.26 -6.38 26.78
CA SER A 147 -44.20 -5.65 28.04
C SER A 147 -42.76 -5.34 28.51
N VAL A 148 -41.75 -5.84 27.80
CA VAL A 148 -40.34 -5.50 28.02
C VAL A 148 -39.93 -4.50 26.94
N LYS A 149 -39.76 -3.23 27.32
CA LYS A 149 -39.32 -2.19 26.37
C LYS A 149 -37.81 -2.20 26.25
N THR A 150 -37.29 -2.15 25.02
CA THR A 150 -35.85 -1.99 24.80
C THR A 150 -35.56 -0.53 24.49
N HIS A 151 -34.69 0.10 25.28
CA HIS A 151 -34.20 1.45 25.05
C HIS A 151 -32.75 1.38 24.57
N THR A 152 -32.48 1.83 23.35
CA THR A 152 -31.15 1.70 22.73
C THR A 152 -30.43 3.02 22.53
N ALA A 153 -31.14 4.15 22.60
CA ALA A 153 -30.62 5.44 22.16
C ALA A 153 -31.55 6.60 22.56
N GLY A 154 -30.96 7.78 22.79
CA GLY A 154 -31.66 9.04 23.03
C GLY A 154 -32.26 9.11 24.42
N SER A 155 -33.25 9.98 24.65
CA SER A 155 -33.96 10.10 25.93
C SER A 155 -35.44 9.76 25.77
N ALA A 156 -35.98 8.89 26.62
CA ALA A 156 -37.38 8.49 26.60
C ALA A 156 -37.90 8.26 28.03
N THR A 157 -39.20 8.52 28.22
CA THR A 157 -39.91 8.26 29.47
C THR A 157 -40.73 6.99 29.37
N TYR A 158 -40.62 6.12 30.36
CA TYR A 158 -41.36 4.86 30.47
C TYR A 158 -42.17 4.83 31.78
N THR A 159 -43.37 4.24 31.73
CA THR A 159 -44.18 3.96 32.92
C THR A 159 -44.28 2.45 33.11
N LEU A 160 -43.71 1.94 34.19
CA LEU A 160 -43.65 0.53 34.55
C LEU A 160 -44.78 0.19 35.53
N SER A 161 -45.48 -0.91 35.29
CA SER A 161 -46.39 -1.54 36.24
C SER A 161 -45.61 -2.43 37.22
N PRO A 162 -46.06 -2.60 38.48
CA PRO A 162 -45.48 -3.57 39.40
C PRO A 162 -45.45 -4.97 38.77
N ILE A 163 -44.31 -5.66 38.81
CA ILE A 163 -44.13 -6.95 38.14
C ILE A 163 -44.97 -8.09 38.74
N GLU A 164 -45.54 -7.86 39.93
CA GLU A 164 -46.45 -8.75 40.64
C GLU A 164 -47.91 -8.53 40.21
N SER A 165 -48.20 -7.39 39.56
CA SER A 165 -49.54 -7.02 39.10
C SER A 165 -49.88 -7.69 37.77
N ALA A 166 -51.14 -8.02 37.56
CA ALA A 166 -51.61 -8.62 36.31
C ALA A 166 -52.08 -7.55 35.31
N GLY A 167 -51.90 -7.83 34.02
CA GLY A 167 -52.39 -6.96 32.94
C GLY A 167 -51.59 -5.67 32.72
N GLY A 168 -50.38 -5.59 33.27
CA GLY A 168 -49.45 -4.49 33.04
C GLY A 168 -49.00 -4.42 31.57
N THR A 169 -48.84 -3.20 31.07
CA THR A 169 -48.45 -2.96 29.66
C THR A 169 -46.95 -2.86 29.48
N THR A 170 -46.22 -2.47 30.54
CA THR A 170 -44.76 -2.43 30.59
C THR A 170 -44.33 -2.91 31.98
N TYR A 171 -43.64 -4.04 32.05
CA TYR A 171 -43.11 -4.57 33.30
C TYR A 171 -41.61 -4.26 33.48
N ALA A 172 -40.89 -4.05 32.38
CA ALA A 172 -39.47 -3.75 32.43
C ALA A 172 -38.99 -2.87 31.28
N VAL A 173 -37.88 -2.17 31.53
CA VAL A 173 -37.09 -1.50 30.50
C VAL A 173 -35.71 -2.13 30.46
N LYS A 174 -35.35 -2.70 29.31
CA LYS A 174 -34.04 -3.26 29.00
C LYS A 174 -33.19 -2.21 28.27
N ILE A 175 -31.97 -1.98 28.74
CA ILE A 175 -31.04 -0.98 28.18
C ILE A 175 -29.71 -1.67 27.84
N PRO A 176 -29.50 -2.10 26.58
CA PRO A 176 -28.24 -2.68 26.15
C PRO A 176 -27.18 -1.57 25.98
N ALA A 177 -26.33 -1.37 26.98
CA ALA A 177 -25.33 -0.31 27.02
C ALA A 177 -23.97 -0.73 26.43
N ALA A 178 -23.62 -2.02 26.53
CA ALA A 178 -22.47 -2.64 25.89
C ALA A 178 -22.76 -4.12 25.57
N ALA A 179 -21.83 -4.80 24.89
CA ALA A 179 -21.96 -6.23 24.58
C ALA A 179 -22.12 -7.11 25.84
N ASN A 180 -21.59 -6.64 26.96
CA ASN A 180 -21.56 -7.29 28.27
C ASN A 180 -22.13 -6.40 29.41
N ARG A 181 -22.99 -5.45 29.05
CA ARG A 181 -23.72 -4.61 30.01
C ARG A 181 -25.11 -4.32 29.49
N THR A 182 -26.08 -4.94 30.12
CA THR A 182 -27.50 -4.67 29.88
C THR A 182 -28.18 -4.37 31.19
N TYR A 183 -28.74 -3.17 31.35
CA TYR A 183 -29.56 -2.84 32.51
C TYR A 183 -30.99 -3.34 32.33
N TRP A 184 -31.58 -3.80 33.42
CA TRP A 184 -32.98 -4.14 33.55
C TRP A 184 -33.58 -3.32 34.68
N LEU A 185 -34.51 -2.43 34.32
CA LEU A 185 -35.28 -1.64 35.27
C LEU A 185 -36.60 -2.34 35.48
N GLU A 186 -36.97 -2.52 36.74
CA GLU A 186 -38.27 -3.06 37.13
C GLU A 186 -38.87 -2.27 38.28
N TYR A 187 -40.17 -2.43 38.45
CA TYR A 187 -40.89 -1.88 39.58
C TYR A 187 -41.52 -3.01 40.38
N ARG A 188 -41.29 -3.00 41.69
CA ARG A 188 -41.78 -4.03 42.61
C ARG A 188 -42.59 -3.42 43.73
N GLN A 189 -43.62 -4.13 44.15
CA GLN A 189 -44.53 -3.73 45.23
C GLN A 189 -44.78 -4.91 46.17
N PRO A 190 -45.08 -4.66 47.46
CA PRO A 190 -45.26 -5.71 48.46
C PRO A 190 -46.60 -6.44 48.28
N ILE A 191 -46.73 -7.18 47.18
CA ILE A 191 -47.94 -7.82 46.70
C ILE A 191 -47.65 -9.31 46.47
N GLY A 192 -48.50 -10.18 47.00
CA GLY A 192 -48.36 -11.63 46.78
C GLY A 192 -47.07 -12.16 47.39
N PHE A 193 -46.25 -12.85 46.58
CA PHE A 193 -44.96 -13.40 47.03
C PHE A 193 -43.97 -12.33 47.50
N ASP A 194 -44.13 -11.10 47.03
CA ASP A 194 -43.25 -10.00 47.42
C ASP A 194 -43.73 -9.27 48.68
N SER A 195 -44.73 -9.81 49.42
CA SER A 195 -45.24 -9.16 50.64
C SER A 195 -44.14 -8.87 51.69
N GLY A 196 -43.06 -9.66 51.70
CA GLY A 196 -41.89 -9.42 52.55
C GLY A 196 -41.15 -8.11 52.23
N MET A 197 -41.42 -7.48 51.09
CA MET A 197 -40.83 -6.20 50.70
C MET A 197 -41.36 -5.00 51.49
N SER A 198 -42.41 -5.15 52.31
CA SER A 198 -43.05 -4.04 53.01
C SER A 198 -42.12 -3.27 53.97
N SER A 199 -41.01 -3.88 54.39
CA SER A 199 -39.99 -3.27 55.25
C SER A 199 -38.90 -2.51 54.48
N TYR A 200 -38.93 -2.51 53.15
CA TYR A 200 -37.89 -1.94 52.28
C TYR A 200 -38.44 -0.77 51.44
N PRO A 201 -37.60 0.18 50.99
CA PRO A 201 -38.00 1.22 50.06
C PRO A 201 -38.52 0.61 48.75
N ASN A 202 -39.81 0.80 48.49
CA ASN A 202 -40.50 0.22 47.34
C ASN A 202 -41.09 1.29 46.40
N ASN A 203 -40.79 2.59 46.63
CA ASN A 203 -41.18 3.68 45.73
C ASN A 203 -40.02 4.09 44.81
N GLY A 204 -39.46 3.11 44.10
CA GLY A 204 -38.28 3.31 43.26
C GLY A 204 -38.06 2.19 42.24
N ALA A 205 -37.14 2.42 41.32
CA ALA A 205 -36.70 1.41 40.35
C ALA A 205 -35.71 0.46 41.01
N GLN A 206 -35.95 -0.85 40.95
CA GLN A 206 -34.86 -1.82 41.14
C GLN A 206 -34.13 -1.97 39.80
N ILE A 207 -32.80 -1.95 39.85
CA ILE A 207 -31.98 -2.00 38.64
C ILE A 207 -31.02 -3.16 38.75
N ARG A 208 -31.05 -4.04 37.76
CA ARG A 208 -30.11 -5.16 37.61
C ARG A 208 -29.27 -4.98 36.37
N VAL A 209 -28.09 -5.58 36.36
CA VAL A 209 -27.37 -5.89 35.11
C VAL A 209 -27.52 -7.38 34.82
N SER A 210 -27.55 -7.77 33.54
CA SER A 210 -27.69 -9.18 33.14
C SER A 210 -26.49 -9.70 32.37
N SER A 211 -26.26 -11.02 32.46
CA SER A 211 -25.22 -11.75 31.72
C SER A 211 -25.36 -11.58 30.19
N PRO A 212 -24.25 -11.51 29.42
CA PRO A 212 -22.85 -11.58 29.87
C PRO A 212 -22.42 -10.31 30.64
N PHE A 213 -21.56 -10.48 31.65
CA PHE A 213 -21.08 -9.40 32.51
C PHE A 213 -19.69 -8.87 32.11
N GLU A 214 -19.39 -7.64 32.50
CA GLU A 214 -18.09 -6.98 32.30
C GLU A 214 -17.02 -7.46 33.27
N GLY A 215 -16.55 -8.70 33.16
CA GLY A 215 -15.35 -9.15 33.87
C GLY A 215 -15.51 -9.37 35.38
N LEU A 216 -16.40 -8.62 36.03
CA LEU A 216 -16.66 -8.57 37.47
C LEU A 216 -17.11 -9.93 38.01
N CYS A 217 -17.81 -10.70 37.16
CA CYS A 217 -18.22 -12.06 37.45
C CYS A 217 -18.07 -12.96 36.19
N THR A 218 -16.84 -13.12 35.69
CA THR A 218 -16.58 -13.95 34.49
C THR A 218 -16.71 -15.43 34.82
N GLY A 219 -17.74 -16.09 34.29
CA GLY A 219 -17.99 -17.52 34.50
C GLY A 219 -18.75 -17.84 35.79
N CYS A 220 -19.30 -16.83 36.45
CA CYS A 220 -20.23 -17.03 37.56
C CYS A 220 -21.52 -17.67 37.04
N GLY A 221 -22.10 -18.56 37.84
CA GLY A 221 -23.37 -19.19 37.53
C GLY A 221 -24.54 -18.26 37.83
N ASP A 222 -24.51 -17.02 37.30
CA ASP A 222 -25.47 -15.95 37.58
C ASP A 222 -26.16 -15.42 36.29
N ASP A 223 -27.46 -15.12 36.39
CA ASP A 223 -28.24 -14.47 35.32
C ASP A 223 -28.19 -12.94 35.44
N THR A 224 -28.23 -12.44 36.67
CA THR A 224 -28.37 -11.02 36.99
C THR A 224 -27.59 -10.61 38.23
N GLU A 225 -27.14 -9.36 38.28
CA GLU A 225 -26.58 -8.72 39.47
C GLU A 225 -27.42 -7.48 39.85
N LEU A 226 -27.99 -7.44 41.05
CA LEU A 226 -28.70 -6.27 41.58
C LEU A 226 -27.71 -5.13 41.88
N LEU A 227 -28.02 -3.94 41.37
CA LEU A 227 -27.20 -2.77 41.61
C LEU A 227 -27.58 -2.08 42.92
N ASP A 228 -26.56 -1.68 43.67
CA ASP A 228 -26.76 -0.84 44.85
C ASP A 228 -26.98 0.61 44.41
N MET A 229 -28.22 1.07 44.48
CA MET A 229 -28.59 2.44 44.12
C MET A 229 -28.38 3.44 45.27
N THR A 230 -27.90 2.97 46.42
CA THR A 230 -27.55 3.76 47.61
C THR A 230 -26.14 3.40 48.12
N PRO A 231 -25.09 3.50 47.29
CA PRO A 231 -23.74 2.98 47.55
C PRO A 231 -23.01 3.56 48.78
N GLY A 232 -23.60 4.57 49.43
CA GLY A 232 -23.12 5.14 50.69
C GLY A 232 -23.66 4.46 51.96
N THR A 233 -24.51 3.43 51.84
CA THR A 233 -25.07 2.68 52.97
C THR A 233 -24.42 1.29 53.11
N ALA A 234 -24.87 0.50 54.10
CA ALA A 234 -24.30 -0.81 54.39
C ALA A 234 -24.65 -1.81 53.27
N ASN A 235 -23.69 -2.67 52.91
CA ASN A 235 -23.78 -3.67 51.84
C ASN A 235 -24.78 -4.81 52.14
N ASN A 236 -26.08 -4.49 52.22
CA ASN A 236 -27.16 -5.45 52.46
C ASN A 236 -28.30 -5.31 51.44
N PHE A 237 -28.21 -4.36 50.51
CA PHE A 237 -29.15 -4.10 49.41
C PHE A 237 -30.60 -3.85 49.82
N GLY A 238 -30.90 -3.68 51.11
CA GLY A 238 -32.26 -3.44 51.60
C GLY A 238 -32.85 -2.14 51.04
N ASP A 239 -32.03 -1.17 50.70
CA ASP A 239 -32.40 0.12 50.13
C ASP A 239 -31.92 0.30 48.68
N GLY A 240 -31.55 -0.79 47.99
CA GLY A 240 -31.01 -0.78 46.63
C GLY A 240 -31.98 -0.33 45.52
N ALA A 241 -33.12 0.30 45.85
CA ALA A 241 -34.02 0.91 44.88
C ALA A 241 -33.65 2.37 44.62
N LEU A 242 -33.60 2.77 43.35
CA LEU A 242 -33.47 4.18 42.97
C LEU A 242 -34.81 4.89 43.19
N ILE A 243 -34.92 5.65 44.27
CA ILE A 243 -36.18 6.29 44.69
C ILE A 243 -36.52 7.56 43.87
N VAL A 244 -37.78 8.00 43.96
CA VAL A 244 -38.28 9.21 43.27
C VAL A 244 -37.39 10.43 43.51
N GLY A 245 -37.06 11.14 42.44
CA GLY A 245 -36.21 12.33 42.44
C GLY A 245 -34.72 12.02 42.27
N GLN A 246 -34.30 10.77 42.40
CA GLN A 246 -32.91 10.36 42.20
C GLN A 246 -32.58 10.05 40.75
N THR A 247 -31.30 10.17 40.41
CA THR A 247 -30.75 9.84 39.10
C THR A 247 -29.48 9.01 39.25
N TYR A 248 -29.45 7.90 38.54
CA TYR A 248 -28.26 7.09 38.32
C TYR A 248 -27.58 7.47 37.02
N VAL A 249 -26.25 7.57 37.03
CA VAL A 249 -25.44 7.89 35.86
C VAL A 249 -24.34 6.85 35.74
N ASP A 250 -24.33 6.12 34.64
CA ASP A 250 -23.17 5.37 34.17
C ASP A 250 -22.42 6.23 33.15
N SER A 251 -21.31 6.84 33.59
CA SER A 251 -20.50 7.72 32.75
C SER A 251 -19.68 6.97 31.69
N ASN A 252 -19.41 5.68 31.89
CA ASN A 252 -18.61 4.89 30.95
C ASN A 252 -19.41 4.59 29.69
N TYR A 253 -20.72 4.36 29.84
CA TYR A 253 -21.64 4.08 28.74
C TYR A 253 -22.63 5.20 28.45
N GLY A 254 -22.48 6.36 29.09
CA GLY A 254 -23.37 7.51 28.91
C GLY A 254 -24.85 7.20 29.16
N THR A 255 -25.14 6.26 30.06
CA THR A 255 -26.51 5.84 30.40
C THR A 255 -26.97 6.57 31.65
N THR A 256 -28.11 7.24 31.57
CA THR A 256 -28.71 7.95 32.71
C THR A 256 -30.12 7.42 32.95
N ILE A 257 -30.44 7.13 34.21
CA ILE A 257 -31.76 6.65 34.64
C ILE A 257 -32.25 7.55 35.77
N SER A 258 -33.35 8.25 35.55
CA SER A 258 -33.97 9.13 36.54
C SER A 258 -35.36 8.65 36.91
N VAL A 259 -35.66 8.56 38.21
CA VAL A 259 -37.02 8.23 38.66
C VAL A 259 -37.82 9.51 38.86
N LEU A 260 -38.84 9.68 38.03
CA LEU A 260 -39.64 10.91 37.98
C LEU A 260 -40.84 10.86 38.95
N ALA A 261 -41.50 9.72 39.07
CA ALA A 261 -42.65 9.53 39.94
C ALA A 261 -42.87 8.05 40.26
N ALA A 262 -43.43 7.76 41.43
CA ALA A 262 -43.86 6.41 41.81
C ALA A 262 -45.14 6.47 42.64
N ASN A 263 -46.01 5.48 42.47
CA ASN A 263 -47.14 5.17 43.34
C ASN A 263 -47.39 3.66 43.30
N ALA A 264 -48.26 3.15 44.17
CA ALA A 264 -48.52 1.72 44.34
C ALA A 264 -48.87 0.92 43.06
N SER A 265 -49.22 1.58 41.95
CA SER A 265 -49.58 0.93 40.68
C SER A 265 -48.67 1.31 39.50
N ALA A 266 -47.75 2.27 39.65
CA ALA A 266 -46.90 2.71 38.55
C ALA A 266 -45.62 3.42 38.99
N LEU A 267 -44.55 3.18 38.24
CA LEU A 267 -43.27 3.88 38.32
C LEU A 267 -42.98 4.56 36.98
N THR A 268 -42.70 5.86 36.99
CA THR A 268 -42.29 6.61 35.80
C THR A 268 -40.81 6.92 35.86
N VAL A 269 -40.05 6.45 34.87
CA VAL A 269 -38.61 6.67 34.73
C VAL A 269 -38.28 7.38 33.42
N GLN A 270 -37.28 8.25 33.43
CA GLN A 270 -36.64 8.74 32.22
C GLN A 270 -35.32 7.98 32.03
N VAL A 271 -35.14 7.39 30.86
CA VAL A 271 -33.92 6.71 30.47
C VAL A 271 -33.27 7.51 29.35
N THR A 272 -31.97 7.72 29.46
CA THR A 272 -31.14 8.29 28.40
C THR A 272 -29.99 7.36 28.10
N ALA A 273 -29.78 7.02 26.83
CA ALA A 273 -28.62 6.25 26.34
C ALA A 273 -27.94 7.00 25.18
N PRO A 274 -26.65 6.73 24.89
CA PRO A 274 -25.95 7.41 23.80
C PRO A 274 -26.60 7.17 22.43
N GLY A 275 -26.44 8.15 21.54
CA GLY A 275 -27.09 8.15 20.23
C GLY A 275 -28.50 8.74 20.30
N GLY A 276 -28.59 10.06 20.33
CA GLY A 276 -29.88 10.77 20.29
C GLY A 276 -30.29 11.23 18.90
N SER A 277 -30.97 12.37 18.82
CA SER A 277 -31.64 12.91 17.62
C SER A 277 -30.81 12.79 16.32
N PRO A 278 -31.44 12.58 15.16
CA PRO A 278 -30.73 12.44 13.89
C PRO A 278 -29.88 13.68 13.61
N THR A 279 -28.67 13.46 13.10
CA THR A 279 -27.78 14.54 12.66
C THR A 279 -27.57 14.50 11.15
N THR A 280 -27.17 15.63 10.59
CA THR A 280 -26.67 15.73 9.23
C THR A 280 -25.25 16.24 9.24
N THR A 281 -24.35 15.58 8.50
CA THR A 281 -22.99 16.05 8.29
C THR A 281 -22.81 16.47 6.84
N THR A 282 -22.26 17.66 6.59
CA THR A 282 -21.82 18.09 5.25
C THR A 282 -20.31 18.31 5.25
N LEU A 283 -19.69 18.30 4.07
CA LEU A 283 -18.24 18.36 3.92
C LEU A 283 -17.87 19.30 2.76
N VAL A 284 -16.91 20.19 3.02
CA VAL A 284 -16.31 21.05 2.00
C VAL A 284 -14.78 20.98 2.05
N SER A 285 -14.13 21.26 0.92
CA SER A 285 -12.67 21.40 0.79
C SER A 285 -12.30 22.85 0.48
N SER A 286 -11.21 23.33 1.06
CA SER A 286 -10.69 24.67 0.80
C SER A 286 -10.02 24.82 -0.57
N LEU A 287 -9.59 23.73 -1.21
CA LEU A 287 -8.83 23.76 -2.46
C LEU A 287 -9.07 22.48 -3.27
N ASN A 288 -9.85 22.58 -4.35
CA ASN A 288 -10.18 21.46 -5.23
C ASN A 288 -10.41 21.94 -6.68
N PRO A 289 -9.54 21.60 -7.65
CA PRO A 289 -8.35 20.75 -7.51
C PRO A 289 -7.20 21.40 -6.71
N SER A 290 -6.38 20.58 -6.05
CA SER A 290 -5.10 20.96 -5.43
C SER A 290 -3.91 20.40 -6.22
N THR A 291 -2.68 20.70 -5.82
CA THR A 291 -1.46 20.03 -6.31
C THR A 291 -0.88 19.13 -5.21
N ALA A 292 -0.20 18.04 -5.58
CA ALA A 292 0.46 17.16 -4.62
C ALA A 292 1.38 17.95 -3.66
N GLY A 293 1.27 17.68 -2.36
CA GLY A 293 1.99 18.42 -1.31
C GLY A 293 1.37 19.76 -0.87
N ALA A 294 0.35 20.27 -1.57
CA ALA A 294 -0.38 21.46 -1.13
C ALA A 294 -1.23 21.13 0.12
N SER A 295 -1.29 22.06 1.06
CA SER A 295 -2.15 21.95 2.23
C SER A 295 -3.62 22.15 1.84
N VAL A 296 -4.47 21.20 2.18
CA VAL A 296 -5.92 21.21 1.98
C VAL A 296 -6.61 21.15 3.34
N THR A 297 -7.60 22.03 3.54
CA THR A 297 -8.46 22.02 4.73
C THR A 297 -9.82 21.45 4.36
N PHE A 298 -10.20 20.36 5.01
CA PHE A 298 -11.54 19.81 4.99
C PHE A 298 -12.31 20.30 6.21
N THR A 299 -13.50 20.86 5.97
CA THR A 299 -14.40 21.32 7.03
C THR A 299 -15.67 20.48 6.98
N ALA A 300 -15.91 19.71 8.03
CA ALA A 300 -17.17 19.03 8.26
C ALA A 300 -18.11 19.93 9.07
N THR A 301 -19.36 20.06 8.64
CA THR A 301 -20.41 20.77 9.38
C THR A 301 -21.44 19.77 9.87
N VAL A 302 -21.59 19.66 11.19
CA VAL A 302 -22.52 18.75 11.85
C VAL A 302 -23.70 19.56 12.39
N THR A 303 -24.91 19.21 11.97
CA THR A 303 -26.16 19.79 12.48
C THR A 303 -26.91 18.77 13.31
N GLY A 304 -27.28 19.15 14.53
CA GLY A 304 -27.92 18.31 15.55
C GLY A 304 -28.41 19.15 16.74
N SER A 305 -28.68 18.52 17.88
CA SER A 305 -28.96 19.22 19.15
C SER A 305 -27.66 19.50 19.89
N ALA A 306 -27.10 20.70 19.73
CA ALA A 306 -25.82 21.11 20.31
C ALA A 306 -24.69 20.05 20.20
N PRO A 307 -24.38 19.54 18.98
CA PRO A 307 -23.54 18.35 18.81
C PRO A 307 -22.11 18.56 19.34
N THR A 308 -21.59 17.54 20.03
CA THR A 308 -20.24 17.41 20.61
C THR A 308 -19.58 16.12 20.11
N GLY A 309 -18.38 15.78 20.57
CA GLY A 309 -17.66 14.58 20.11
C GLY A 309 -16.71 14.87 18.96
N SER A 310 -16.53 13.94 18.03
CA SER A 310 -15.52 14.05 16.97
C SER A 310 -15.97 13.54 15.60
N VAL A 311 -15.22 13.96 14.57
CA VAL A 311 -15.37 13.55 13.18
C VAL A 311 -14.09 12.85 12.71
N ASN A 312 -14.25 11.69 12.08
CA ASN A 312 -13.20 10.96 11.39
C ASN A 312 -13.26 11.28 9.89
N PHE A 313 -12.20 11.88 9.35
CA PHE A 313 -12.08 12.15 7.93
C PHE A 313 -11.38 10.98 7.25
N LYS A 314 -12.02 10.43 6.22
CA LYS A 314 -11.57 9.24 5.50
C LYS A 314 -11.37 9.53 4.03
N ASP A 315 -10.37 8.92 3.43
CA ASP A 315 -10.13 8.84 1.99
C ASP A 315 -10.29 7.38 1.54
N GLY A 316 -11.24 7.10 0.65
CA GLY A 316 -11.51 5.74 0.19
C GLY A 316 -11.87 4.76 1.31
N GLY A 317 -12.43 5.27 2.41
CA GLY A 317 -12.77 4.49 3.62
C GLY A 317 -11.66 4.38 4.67
N THR A 318 -10.42 4.78 4.35
CA THR A 318 -9.29 4.78 5.28
C THR A 318 -9.14 6.14 5.93
N SER A 319 -8.91 6.20 7.24
CA SER A 319 -8.71 7.49 7.94
C SER A 319 -7.48 8.24 7.41
N ILE A 320 -7.66 9.54 7.16
CA ILE A 320 -6.57 10.45 6.82
C ILE A 320 -5.70 10.63 8.06
N SER A 321 -4.38 10.49 7.91
CA SER A 321 -3.42 10.65 9.00
C SER A 321 -3.59 12.01 9.70
N GLY A 322 -3.67 12.01 11.03
CA GLY A 322 -3.91 13.21 11.83
C GLY A 322 -5.38 13.66 11.93
N CYS A 323 -6.31 13.01 11.23
CA CYS A 323 -7.72 13.39 11.18
C CYS A 323 -8.69 12.26 11.58
N THR A 324 -8.23 11.34 12.43
CA THR A 324 -9.03 10.20 12.94
C THR A 324 -10.10 10.61 13.94
N SER A 325 -9.87 11.70 14.69
CA SER A 325 -10.79 12.20 15.73
C SER A 325 -10.70 13.73 15.86
N SER A 326 -11.07 14.44 14.79
CA SER A 326 -11.15 15.91 14.81
C SER A 326 -12.33 16.36 15.67
N ALA A 327 -12.08 17.15 16.71
CA ALA A 327 -13.11 17.61 17.63
C ALA A 327 -14.18 18.48 16.94
N VAL A 328 -15.45 18.25 17.28
CA VAL A 328 -16.56 19.14 16.92
C VAL A 328 -16.55 20.34 17.86
N THR A 329 -16.40 21.54 17.31
CA THR A 329 -16.26 22.81 18.05
C THR A 329 -17.24 23.87 17.56
N GLY A 330 -17.47 24.91 18.36
CA GLY A 330 -18.45 25.96 18.09
C GLY A 330 -19.60 25.98 19.11
N ALA A 331 -20.70 26.66 18.77
CA ALA A 331 -21.87 26.82 19.63
C ALA A 331 -23.18 26.59 18.86
N GLY A 332 -24.26 26.31 19.59
CA GLY A 332 -25.58 26.04 18.99
C GLY A 332 -25.67 24.69 18.29
N ASN A 333 -26.68 24.55 17.44
CA ASN A 333 -27.11 23.30 16.80
C ASN A 333 -26.35 22.94 15.52
N THR A 334 -25.50 23.83 15.03
CA THR A 334 -24.64 23.57 13.87
C THR A 334 -23.21 23.91 14.24
N ARG A 335 -22.33 22.91 14.18
CA ARG A 335 -20.94 23.01 14.64
C ARG A 335 -20.00 22.38 13.62
N THR A 336 -18.70 22.61 13.77
CA THR A 336 -17.72 22.17 12.75
C THR A 336 -16.57 21.38 13.34
N ALA A 337 -16.04 20.48 12.52
CA ALA A 337 -14.76 19.80 12.75
C ALA A 337 -13.85 20.06 11.54
N ILE A 338 -12.55 20.18 11.79
CA ILE A 338 -11.57 20.56 10.76
C ILE A 338 -10.50 19.47 10.65
N CYS A 339 -10.12 19.15 9.42
CA CYS A 339 -8.95 18.33 9.09
C CYS A 339 -8.06 19.12 8.12
N ILE A 340 -6.77 19.23 8.42
CA ILE A 340 -5.78 19.86 7.55
C ILE A 340 -4.77 18.80 7.14
N THR A 341 -4.55 18.60 5.85
CA THR A 341 -3.60 17.62 5.32
C THR A 341 -2.89 18.13 4.07
N SER A 342 -1.60 17.83 3.96
CA SER A 342 -0.80 17.99 2.74
C SER A 342 -0.33 16.65 2.17
N GLY A 343 -0.79 15.54 2.76
CA GLY A 343 -0.32 14.19 2.46
C GLY A 343 -1.08 13.45 1.36
N LEU A 344 -2.01 14.11 0.66
CA LEU A 344 -2.72 13.48 -0.45
C LEU A 344 -1.80 13.37 -1.67
N ALA A 345 -1.68 12.15 -2.21
CA ALA A 345 -0.93 11.89 -3.44
C ALA A 345 -1.63 12.48 -4.66
N ALA A 346 -0.97 12.54 -5.82
CA ALA A 346 -1.64 12.90 -7.06
C ALA A 346 -2.69 11.85 -7.43
N GLY A 347 -3.89 12.28 -7.81
CA GLY A 347 -5.02 11.41 -8.10
C GLY A 347 -6.37 12.01 -7.71
N THR A 348 -7.42 11.20 -7.79
CA THR A 348 -8.76 11.54 -7.29
C THR A 348 -9.02 10.78 -6.01
N HIS A 349 -9.32 11.53 -4.95
CA HIS A 349 -9.57 11.04 -3.60
C HIS A 349 -11.06 11.16 -3.27
N THR A 350 -11.61 10.17 -2.56
CA THR A 350 -13.03 10.17 -2.17
C THR A 350 -13.12 10.43 -0.67
N ILE A 351 -13.33 11.69 -0.31
CA ILE A 351 -13.28 12.14 1.07
C ILE A 351 -14.65 12.08 1.72
N VAL A 352 -14.74 11.45 2.89
CA VAL A 352 -15.96 11.36 3.71
C VAL A 352 -15.64 11.81 5.13
N ALA A 353 -16.50 12.65 5.69
CA ALA A 353 -16.48 13.01 7.11
C ALA A 353 -17.52 12.19 7.86
N ALA A 354 -17.08 11.37 8.82
CA ALA A 354 -17.96 10.54 9.65
C ALA A 354 -17.99 11.06 11.09
N TYR A 355 -19.11 11.65 11.49
CA TYR A 355 -19.39 12.08 12.85
C TYR A 355 -19.79 10.88 13.71
N SER A 356 -19.14 10.70 14.86
CA SER A 356 -19.36 9.55 15.75
C SER A 356 -20.68 9.57 16.52
N GLY A 357 -21.35 10.72 16.60
CA GLY A 357 -22.45 10.92 17.55
C GLY A 357 -21.97 11.32 18.95
N ASP A 358 -22.93 11.62 19.82
CA ASP A 358 -22.76 11.86 21.25
C ASP A 358 -24.00 11.38 22.06
N SER A 359 -24.09 11.73 23.34
CA SER A 359 -25.21 11.32 24.20
C SER A 359 -26.58 11.87 23.74
N GLY A 360 -26.61 12.99 23.03
CA GLY A 360 -27.81 13.65 22.53
C GLY A 360 -28.03 13.53 21.02
N ASN A 361 -27.04 13.01 20.27
CA ASN A 361 -26.99 13.03 18.81
C ASN A 361 -26.54 11.70 18.22
N ALA A 362 -27.28 11.19 17.23
CA ALA A 362 -26.83 10.03 16.46
C ALA A 362 -25.62 10.40 15.59
N GLY A 363 -24.76 9.41 15.32
CA GLY A 363 -23.69 9.55 14.31
C GLY A 363 -24.28 9.76 12.91
N SER A 364 -23.52 10.44 12.05
CA SER A 364 -23.88 10.65 10.64
C SER A 364 -22.62 10.74 9.78
N SER A 365 -22.79 10.65 8.46
CA SER A 365 -21.69 10.81 7.51
C SER A 365 -22.06 11.80 6.43
N SER A 366 -21.07 12.54 5.94
CA SER A 366 -21.24 13.37 4.75
C SER A 366 -21.45 12.52 3.51
N GLY A 367 -22.00 13.14 2.46
CA GLY A 367 -21.80 12.63 1.11
C GLY A 367 -20.30 12.60 0.75
N PRO A 368 -19.89 11.74 -0.21
CA PRO A 368 -18.52 11.70 -0.67
C PRO A 368 -18.16 12.99 -1.42
N LEU A 369 -17.02 13.58 -1.05
CA LEU A 369 -16.40 14.69 -1.75
C LEU A 369 -15.26 14.17 -2.63
N SER A 370 -15.35 14.38 -3.95
CA SER A 370 -14.28 14.06 -4.89
C SER A 370 -13.20 15.14 -4.86
N GLN A 371 -12.11 14.92 -4.12
CA GLN A 371 -10.95 15.79 -4.07
C GLN A 371 -9.97 15.42 -5.20
N VAL A 372 -9.73 16.34 -6.14
CA VAL A 372 -8.74 16.15 -7.21
C VAL A 372 -7.41 16.74 -6.76
N VAL A 373 -6.34 15.96 -6.87
CA VAL A 373 -4.96 16.37 -6.60
C VAL A 373 -4.16 16.19 -7.88
N ASN A 374 -3.81 17.30 -8.51
CA ASN A 374 -2.99 17.33 -9.70
C ASN A 374 -1.53 17.01 -9.35
N GLN A 375 -0.84 16.32 -10.25
CA GLN A 375 0.60 16.18 -10.13
C GLN A 375 1.27 17.56 -10.30
N GLY A 376 2.22 17.90 -9.45
CA GLY A 376 3.03 19.11 -9.63
C GLY A 376 3.98 18.96 -10.83
N ILE A 377 4.09 19.98 -11.68
CA ILE A 377 5.08 20.03 -12.75
C ILE A 377 6.41 20.51 -12.16
N SER A 378 7.43 19.64 -12.16
CA SER A 378 8.79 19.98 -11.70
C SER A 378 9.54 20.73 -12.78
N THR A 379 10.48 21.60 -12.41
CA THR A 379 11.42 22.19 -13.37
C THR A 379 12.31 21.09 -13.97
N SER A 380 12.67 21.23 -15.25
CA SER A 380 13.63 20.35 -15.92
C SER A 380 14.77 21.17 -16.51
N THR A 381 15.90 20.51 -16.78
CA THR A 381 17.01 21.09 -17.53
C THR A 381 17.41 20.18 -18.69
N THR A 382 17.91 20.77 -19.77
CA THR A 382 18.43 20.04 -20.94
C THR A 382 19.86 20.49 -21.21
N ALA A 383 20.80 19.54 -21.30
CA ALA A 383 22.18 19.79 -21.73
C ALA A 383 22.40 19.13 -23.10
N LEU A 384 23.30 19.67 -23.93
CA LEU A 384 23.50 19.20 -25.30
C LEU A 384 24.99 18.99 -25.61
N THR A 385 25.33 17.86 -26.23
CA THR A 385 26.69 17.53 -26.68
C THR A 385 26.69 17.03 -28.13
N SER A 386 27.82 17.20 -28.84
CA SER A 386 28.06 16.65 -30.19
C SER A 386 29.15 15.58 -30.15
N SER A 387 29.00 14.52 -30.94
CA SER A 387 29.99 13.46 -31.08
C SER A 387 31.24 13.86 -31.88
N LEU A 388 31.14 14.90 -32.72
CA LEU A 388 32.24 15.34 -33.60
C LEU A 388 32.10 16.83 -33.93
N ASN A 389 33.00 17.65 -33.40
CA ASN A 389 33.01 19.10 -33.62
C ASN A 389 34.44 19.68 -33.50
N PRO A 390 35.05 20.21 -34.59
CA PRO A 390 34.49 20.31 -35.96
C PRO A 390 34.31 18.95 -36.65
N SER A 391 33.36 18.86 -37.57
CA SER A 391 33.17 17.73 -38.49
C SER A 391 33.57 18.11 -39.93
N THR A 392 33.59 17.16 -40.86
CA THR A 392 33.72 17.43 -42.32
C THR A 392 32.37 17.24 -43.01
N SER A 393 32.19 17.86 -44.18
CA SER A 393 30.97 17.73 -44.98
C SER A 393 30.69 16.26 -45.30
N GLY A 394 29.45 15.82 -45.06
CA GLY A 394 29.03 14.43 -45.20
C GLY A 394 29.40 13.51 -44.03
N ALA A 395 30.17 13.97 -43.05
CA ALA A 395 30.45 13.19 -41.84
C ALA A 395 29.19 13.06 -40.97
N SER A 396 28.98 11.88 -40.41
CA SER A 396 27.89 11.62 -39.47
C SER A 396 28.20 12.24 -38.11
N VAL A 397 27.32 13.10 -37.61
CA VAL A 397 27.39 13.74 -36.30
C VAL A 397 26.17 13.31 -35.49
N THR A 398 26.38 12.91 -34.23
CA THR A 398 25.31 12.62 -33.28
C THR A 398 25.25 13.68 -32.20
N PHE A 399 24.12 14.36 -32.10
CA PHE A 399 23.78 15.23 -30.98
C PHE A 399 23.07 14.41 -29.92
N THR A 400 23.48 14.60 -28.66
CA THR A 400 22.84 13.97 -27.50
C THR A 400 22.36 15.04 -26.55
N ALA A 401 21.06 15.07 -26.32
CA ALA A 401 20.41 15.92 -25.33
C ALA A 401 20.21 15.11 -24.05
N THR A 402 20.72 15.60 -22.93
CA THR A 402 20.56 15.03 -21.59
C THR A 402 19.54 15.85 -20.82
N VAL A 403 18.36 15.27 -20.57
CA VAL A 403 17.25 15.87 -19.84
C VAL A 403 17.29 15.42 -18.39
N THR A 404 17.33 16.35 -17.45
CA THR A 404 17.27 16.09 -16.01
C THR A 404 15.97 16.63 -15.42
N GLY A 405 15.23 15.78 -14.70
CA GLY A 405 13.92 16.06 -14.08
C GLY A 405 13.43 14.89 -13.23
N THR A 406 12.14 14.80 -12.96
CA THR A 406 11.52 13.65 -12.27
C THR A 406 11.14 12.59 -13.29
N ALA A 407 12.02 11.62 -13.50
CA ALA A 407 11.88 10.54 -14.49
C ALA A 407 11.36 11.00 -15.88
N PRO A 408 12.04 11.94 -16.55
CA PRO A 408 11.50 12.61 -17.74
C PRO A 408 11.22 11.66 -18.91
N THR A 409 10.10 11.87 -19.58
CA THR A 409 9.62 11.15 -20.77
C THR A 409 9.50 12.14 -21.94
N GLY A 410 8.64 11.92 -22.93
CA GLY A 410 8.45 12.86 -24.03
C GLY A 410 9.58 12.87 -25.06
N SER A 411 9.85 14.04 -25.67
CA SER A 411 10.77 14.16 -26.80
C SER A 411 11.58 15.45 -26.80
N VAL A 412 12.73 15.42 -27.46
CA VAL A 412 13.57 16.57 -27.76
C VAL A 412 13.51 16.88 -29.26
N ASN A 413 13.28 18.14 -29.60
CA ASN A 413 13.41 18.68 -30.95
C ASN A 413 14.82 19.26 -31.13
N PHE A 414 15.64 18.64 -31.99
CA PHE A 414 16.96 19.15 -32.33
C PHE A 414 16.87 20.13 -33.50
N GLN A 415 17.26 21.37 -33.26
CA GLN A 415 17.11 22.46 -34.23
C GLN A 415 18.48 23.04 -34.59
N ASP A 416 18.64 23.44 -35.84
CA ASP A 416 19.75 24.25 -36.33
C ASP A 416 19.20 25.63 -36.75
N GLY A 417 19.67 26.70 -36.11
CA GLY A 417 19.18 28.06 -36.38
C GLY A 417 17.68 28.22 -36.14
N GLY A 418 17.08 27.40 -35.27
CA GLY A 418 15.65 27.38 -34.98
C GLY A 418 14.79 26.51 -35.93
N ILE A 419 15.40 25.84 -36.92
CA ILE A 419 14.70 24.89 -37.79
C ILE A 419 15.05 23.46 -37.38
N SER A 420 14.04 22.60 -37.23
CA SER A 420 14.26 21.18 -36.92
C SER A 420 15.16 20.50 -37.94
N ILE A 421 16.20 19.83 -37.46
CA ILE A 421 17.04 18.96 -38.27
C ILE A 421 16.15 17.81 -38.78
N SER A 422 16.24 17.50 -40.07
CA SER A 422 15.42 16.45 -40.71
C SER A 422 15.53 15.13 -39.94
N GLY A 423 14.38 14.54 -39.59
CA GLY A 423 14.30 13.31 -38.80
C GLY A 423 14.49 13.46 -37.29
N CYS A 424 14.72 14.68 -36.78
CA CYS A 424 15.03 14.93 -35.37
C CYS A 424 14.07 15.87 -34.65
N ALA A 425 12.85 16.06 -35.20
CA ALA A 425 11.84 16.91 -34.58
C ALA A 425 11.25 16.31 -33.29
N THR A 426 11.24 14.99 -33.16
CA THR A 426 10.59 14.26 -32.05
C THR A 426 11.46 13.10 -31.54
N SER A 427 12.76 13.35 -31.32
CA SER A 427 13.66 12.34 -30.77
C SER A 427 13.25 11.98 -29.34
N ALA A 428 12.86 10.73 -29.10
CA ALA A 428 12.33 10.29 -27.81
C ALA A 428 13.39 10.36 -26.69
N VAL A 429 12.96 10.80 -25.51
CA VAL A 429 13.77 10.72 -24.28
C VAL A 429 13.69 9.29 -23.74
N SER A 430 14.83 8.65 -23.53
CA SER A 430 14.94 7.25 -23.12
C SER A 430 16.00 7.04 -22.04
N GLY A 431 15.96 5.87 -21.38
CA GLY A 431 16.83 5.54 -20.23
C GLY A 431 16.04 5.33 -18.94
N ALA A 432 16.73 5.37 -17.80
CA ALA A 432 16.14 5.15 -16.48
C ALA A 432 16.54 6.26 -15.49
N GLY A 433 15.78 6.40 -14.40
CA GLY A 433 16.03 7.43 -13.39
C GLY A 433 15.68 8.85 -13.83
N ASN A 434 16.24 9.83 -13.13
CA ASN A 434 15.94 11.27 -13.24
C ASN A 434 16.76 12.02 -14.29
N THR A 435 17.73 11.35 -14.92
CA THR A 435 18.55 11.91 -16.00
C THR A 435 18.49 10.93 -17.17
N ARG A 436 17.95 11.38 -18.30
CA ARG A 436 17.67 10.56 -19.49
C ARG A 436 18.11 11.28 -20.75
N THR A 437 18.24 10.55 -21.85
CA THR A 437 18.83 11.12 -23.07
C THR A 437 17.92 10.93 -24.28
N ALA A 438 17.99 11.89 -25.20
CA ALA A 438 17.52 11.79 -26.57
C ALA A 438 18.69 12.04 -27.51
N SER A 439 18.72 11.38 -28.66
CA SER A 439 19.79 11.55 -29.64
C SER A 439 19.24 11.82 -31.04
N CYS A 440 20.02 12.56 -31.83
CA CYS A 440 19.77 12.86 -33.23
C CYS A 440 21.07 12.68 -34.00
N THR A 441 21.08 11.84 -35.04
CA THR A 441 22.23 11.63 -35.91
C THR A 441 21.95 12.20 -37.29
N THR A 442 22.85 13.03 -37.81
CA THR A 442 22.73 13.64 -39.15
C THR A 442 24.09 13.74 -39.84
N SER A 443 24.10 13.60 -41.16
CA SER A 443 25.25 13.87 -42.03
C SER A 443 24.97 14.99 -43.04
N ALA A 444 23.83 15.67 -42.90
CA ALA A 444 23.30 16.62 -43.87
C ALA A 444 23.65 18.08 -43.57
N LEU A 445 24.43 18.35 -42.51
CA LEU A 445 24.86 19.72 -42.20
C LEU A 445 25.79 20.23 -43.31
N ALA A 446 25.47 21.42 -43.83
CA ALA A 446 26.27 22.09 -44.84
C ALA A 446 27.63 22.53 -44.28
N VAL A 447 28.56 22.95 -45.14
CA VAL A 447 29.81 23.57 -44.67
C VAL A 447 29.50 24.91 -44.01
N GLY A 448 30.03 25.14 -42.81
CA GLY A 448 29.81 26.38 -42.06
C GLY A 448 29.65 26.16 -40.56
N GLY A 449 29.22 27.23 -39.87
CA GLY A 449 28.85 27.19 -38.45
C GLY A 449 27.33 27.04 -38.29
N HIS A 450 26.93 26.16 -37.38
CA HIS A 450 25.55 25.79 -37.09
C HIS A 450 25.24 26.05 -35.62
N SER A 451 24.03 26.55 -35.33
CA SER A 451 23.61 26.90 -33.97
C SER A 451 22.59 25.87 -33.49
N ILE A 452 23.08 24.82 -32.83
CA ILE A 452 22.28 23.66 -32.47
C ILE A 452 21.65 23.84 -31.08
N VAL A 453 20.34 23.61 -30.98
CA VAL A 453 19.58 23.62 -29.72
C VAL A 453 18.75 22.35 -29.60
N GLY A 454 18.80 21.70 -28.44
CA GLY A 454 17.87 20.64 -28.07
C GLY A 454 16.75 21.20 -27.19
N SER A 455 15.52 21.19 -27.68
CA SER A 455 14.33 21.65 -26.93
C SER A 455 13.51 20.46 -26.46
N TYR A 456 13.51 20.21 -25.15
CA TYR A 456 12.66 19.23 -24.51
C TYR A 456 11.23 19.76 -24.36
N SER A 457 10.24 18.99 -24.85
CA SER A 457 8.83 19.39 -24.87
C SER A 457 8.15 19.45 -23.50
N GLY A 458 8.77 18.89 -22.46
CA GLY A 458 8.09 18.61 -21.19
C GLY A 458 7.23 17.34 -21.25
N ASP A 459 6.68 16.97 -20.10
CA ASP A 459 5.72 15.89 -19.91
C ASP A 459 4.77 16.16 -18.72
N ALA A 460 4.00 15.16 -18.28
CA ALA A 460 3.05 15.29 -17.18
C ALA A 460 3.68 15.63 -15.81
N GLY A 461 4.97 15.39 -15.62
CA GLY A 461 5.69 15.65 -14.37
C GLY A 461 6.82 16.70 -14.50
N ASN A 462 7.14 17.13 -15.71
CA ASN A 462 8.32 17.94 -16.01
C ASN A 462 7.99 19.08 -16.98
N ALA A 463 8.37 20.30 -16.62
CA ALA A 463 8.25 21.46 -17.49
C ALA A 463 9.13 21.31 -18.74
N ALA A 464 8.75 21.97 -19.84
CA ALA A 464 9.61 22.09 -21.01
C ALA A 464 10.91 22.82 -20.66
N SER A 465 12.02 22.45 -21.30
CA SER A 465 13.30 23.12 -21.16
C SER A 465 14.07 23.09 -22.46
N SER A 466 15.12 23.92 -22.59
CA SER A 466 15.97 23.95 -23.77
C SER A 466 17.43 24.00 -23.35
N SER A 467 18.30 23.40 -24.16
CA SER A 467 19.73 23.53 -23.96
C SER A 467 20.21 24.94 -24.25
N VAL A 468 21.40 25.26 -23.73
CA VAL A 468 22.21 26.34 -24.30
C VAL A 468 22.55 26.01 -25.76
N VAL A 469 22.81 27.05 -26.57
CA VAL A 469 23.20 26.89 -27.98
C VAL A 469 24.57 26.21 -28.06
N LEU A 470 24.66 25.13 -28.83
CA LEU A 470 25.89 24.46 -29.20
C LEU A 470 26.33 24.93 -30.59
N SER A 471 27.53 25.51 -30.71
CA SER A 471 28.11 25.89 -32.01
C SER A 471 28.78 24.68 -32.65
N GLN A 472 28.18 24.13 -33.72
CA GLN A 472 28.74 23.03 -34.50
C GLN A 472 29.43 23.57 -35.76
N VAL A 473 30.68 23.19 -35.98
CA VAL A 473 31.44 23.59 -37.17
C VAL A 473 31.57 22.42 -38.15
N VAL A 474 31.35 22.68 -39.43
CA VAL A 474 31.50 21.71 -40.53
C VAL A 474 32.49 22.25 -41.56
N ASN A 475 33.58 21.52 -41.78
CA ASN A 475 34.66 21.85 -42.73
C ASN A 475 34.45 21.16 -44.10
N ASN A 476 35.14 21.61 -45.15
CA ASN A 476 35.15 20.91 -46.44
C ASN A 476 35.76 19.49 -46.32
N ALA A 477 35.23 18.55 -47.11
CA ALA A 477 35.92 17.28 -47.35
C ALA A 477 37.10 17.50 -48.31
N SER A 478 38.29 16.95 -48.01
CA SER A 478 39.47 17.06 -48.87
C SER A 478 39.45 16.04 -50.02
N SER A 479 39.69 16.49 -51.26
CA SER A 479 39.69 15.65 -52.47
C SER A 479 41.09 15.13 -52.83
N SER A 480 41.55 14.02 -52.24
CA SER A 480 42.84 13.37 -52.52
C SER A 480 42.87 12.64 -53.88
N SER A 481 43.94 12.80 -54.66
CA SER A 481 44.16 12.14 -55.97
C SER A 481 45.56 11.54 -56.08
N ASN A 482 45.77 10.52 -56.94
CA ASN A 482 47.11 9.96 -57.18
C ASN A 482 47.91 10.89 -58.11
N VAL A 483 48.83 11.67 -57.54
CA VAL A 483 49.65 12.65 -58.26
C VAL A 483 50.91 12.05 -58.89
N ALA A 484 51.20 10.76 -58.64
CA ALA A 484 52.34 10.05 -59.21
C ALA A 484 52.08 9.49 -60.62
N LEU A 485 50.81 9.48 -61.08
CA LEU A 485 50.43 8.91 -62.36
C LEU A 485 51.08 9.61 -63.56
N ALA A 486 51.51 8.82 -64.55
CA ALA A 486 51.98 9.34 -65.82
C ALA A 486 50.89 10.14 -66.54
N SER A 487 49.63 9.72 -66.44
CA SER A 487 48.46 10.45 -66.96
C SER A 487 48.20 11.78 -66.23
N ALA A 488 48.73 11.96 -65.01
CA ALA A 488 48.73 13.23 -64.29
C ALA A 488 49.93 14.13 -64.67
N GLY A 489 50.74 13.70 -65.64
CA GLY A 489 51.95 14.40 -66.12
C GLY A 489 53.20 14.11 -65.29
N ALA A 490 53.18 13.10 -64.42
CA ALA A 490 54.34 12.71 -63.63
C ALA A 490 55.31 11.83 -64.45
N VAL A 491 56.60 11.96 -64.19
CA VAL A 491 57.65 11.27 -64.94
C VAL A 491 58.51 10.42 -64.01
N ALA A 492 58.59 9.12 -64.30
CA ALA A 492 59.40 8.19 -63.53
C ALA A 492 60.84 8.09 -64.06
N SER A 493 61.81 7.96 -63.16
CA SER A 493 63.23 7.72 -63.44
C SER A 493 63.84 6.79 -62.39
N ALA A 494 64.94 6.11 -62.71
CA ALA A 494 65.55 5.14 -61.82
C ALA A 494 67.08 5.17 -61.86
N SER A 495 67.67 4.66 -60.78
CA SER A 495 69.11 4.44 -60.63
C SER A 495 69.75 3.62 -61.76
N SER A 496 69.03 2.64 -62.27
CA SER A 496 69.44 1.73 -63.34
C SER A 496 68.21 1.02 -63.90
N VAL A 497 68.34 0.41 -65.07
CA VAL A 497 67.28 -0.41 -65.69
C VAL A 497 67.92 -1.70 -66.18
N TYR A 498 67.37 -2.86 -65.81
CA TYR A 498 67.92 -4.18 -66.16
C TYR A 498 67.99 -4.39 -67.68
N SER A 499 66.90 -4.07 -68.40
CA SER A 499 66.82 -4.07 -69.86
C SER A 499 65.56 -3.33 -70.31
N GLY A 500 65.39 -3.14 -71.63
CA GLY A 500 64.17 -2.53 -72.20
C GLY A 500 62.86 -3.29 -71.86
N SER A 501 62.95 -4.53 -71.39
CA SER A 501 61.82 -5.34 -70.93
C SER A 501 61.23 -4.89 -69.58
N TYR A 502 61.93 -4.04 -68.82
CA TYR A 502 61.55 -3.60 -67.46
C TYR A 502 61.63 -2.07 -67.32
N PRO A 503 60.90 -1.31 -68.17
CA PRO A 503 61.03 0.13 -68.23
C PRO A 503 60.58 0.79 -66.92
N VAL A 504 61.28 1.83 -66.49
CA VAL A 504 60.89 2.61 -65.30
C VAL A 504 59.54 3.31 -65.47
N ALA A 505 59.12 3.62 -66.70
CA ALA A 505 57.83 4.26 -66.97
C ALA A 505 56.62 3.38 -66.60
N ALA A 506 56.80 2.08 -66.39
CA ALA A 506 55.73 1.18 -65.96
C ALA A 506 55.40 1.29 -64.46
N VAL A 507 56.21 2.01 -63.67
CA VAL A 507 55.96 2.14 -62.21
C VAL A 507 54.94 3.22 -61.85
N ASN A 508 54.37 3.88 -62.85
CA ASN A 508 53.39 4.93 -62.63
C ASN A 508 52.31 4.98 -63.73
N ASP A 509 52.00 3.83 -64.31
CA ASP A 509 51.05 3.67 -65.41
C ASP A 509 49.65 3.20 -64.94
N ASN A 510 49.47 3.05 -63.62
CA ASN A 510 48.25 2.56 -62.97
C ASN A 510 48.01 1.04 -63.13
N GLU A 511 49.01 0.26 -63.56
CA GLU A 511 48.95 -1.21 -63.58
C GLU A 511 49.64 -1.80 -62.34
N ARG A 512 48.85 -2.27 -61.36
CA ARG A 512 49.36 -2.68 -60.03
C ARG A 512 49.66 -4.17 -59.90
N ALA A 513 49.09 -5.00 -60.77
CA ALA A 513 49.27 -6.45 -60.68
C ALA A 513 50.62 -6.88 -61.29
N GLY A 514 51.16 -6.10 -62.23
CA GLY A 514 52.40 -6.41 -62.93
C GLY A 514 52.17 -7.31 -64.15
N ILE A 515 51.03 -7.12 -64.81
CA ILE A 515 50.69 -7.78 -66.08
C ILE A 515 51.80 -7.48 -67.11
N ASN A 516 52.20 -8.48 -67.91
CA ASN A 516 53.30 -8.36 -68.88
C ASN A 516 54.70 -8.11 -68.26
N TRP A 517 54.97 -8.66 -67.06
CA TRP A 517 56.32 -8.69 -66.50
C TRP A 517 57.33 -9.23 -67.55
N ALA A 518 58.50 -8.59 -67.65
CA ALA A 518 59.54 -8.85 -68.65
C ALA A 518 59.17 -8.61 -70.14
N ASN A 519 58.00 -8.01 -70.41
CA ASN A 519 57.52 -7.72 -71.76
C ASN A 519 57.19 -6.23 -71.97
N GLY A 520 57.81 -5.34 -71.18
CA GLY A 520 57.74 -3.89 -71.38
C GLY A 520 56.60 -3.14 -70.69
N GLY A 521 55.77 -3.80 -69.86
CA GLY A 521 54.60 -3.15 -69.24
C GLY A 521 54.15 -3.69 -67.88
N GLY A 522 55.00 -4.43 -67.15
CA GLY A 522 54.66 -5.01 -65.83
C GLY A 522 55.42 -4.44 -64.63
N GLY A 523 56.27 -3.42 -64.86
CA GLY A 523 57.05 -2.77 -63.82
C GLY A 523 58.55 -2.68 -64.13
N TRP A 524 59.30 -2.18 -63.15
CA TRP A 524 60.72 -1.88 -63.23
C TRP A 524 61.57 -2.89 -62.46
N ALA A 525 62.75 -3.20 -63.01
CA ALA A 525 63.80 -3.96 -62.34
C ALA A 525 65.16 -3.26 -62.48
N SER A 526 65.93 -3.18 -61.38
CA SER A 526 67.30 -2.65 -61.38
C SER A 526 68.29 -3.58 -62.09
N SER A 527 69.39 -3.05 -62.64
CA SER A 527 70.42 -3.87 -63.30
C SER A 527 71.31 -4.67 -62.32
N GLY A 528 71.19 -4.43 -61.03
CA GLY A 528 71.86 -5.18 -59.94
C GLY A 528 71.06 -5.12 -58.64
N GLY A 529 71.62 -5.64 -57.54
CA GLY A 529 70.97 -5.63 -56.21
C GLY A 529 70.92 -4.25 -55.55
N PRO A 530 70.21 -4.13 -54.41
CA PRO A 530 70.22 -2.89 -53.61
C PRO A 530 71.65 -2.45 -53.22
N PRO A 531 71.92 -1.13 -53.06
CA PRO A 531 70.96 -0.04 -53.10
C PRO A 531 70.52 0.32 -54.52
N ALA A 532 69.21 0.50 -54.70
CA ALA A 532 68.61 0.95 -55.95
C ALA A 532 67.47 1.93 -55.65
N TRP A 533 67.18 2.84 -56.57
CA TRP A 533 66.10 3.80 -56.38
C TRP A 533 65.25 3.99 -57.64
N VAL A 534 63.97 4.30 -57.41
CA VAL A 534 63.00 4.82 -58.38
C VAL A 534 62.50 6.16 -57.85
N GLN A 535 62.39 7.13 -58.74
CA GLN A 535 61.91 8.47 -58.45
C GLN A 535 60.76 8.82 -59.39
N ILE A 536 59.79 9.57 -58.88
CA ILE A 536 58.71 10.15 -59.67
C ILE A 536 58.71 11.66 -59.48
N ASN A 537 58.88 12.38 -60.57
CA ASN A 537 58.72 13.82 -60.66
C ASN A 537 57.26 14.14 -60.93
N PHE A 538 56.61 14.86 -60.03
CA PHE A 538 55.23 15.30 -60.20
C PHE A 538 55.14 16.48 -61.17
N ASN A 539 53.95 16.66 -61.74
CA ASN A 539 53.61 17.86 -62.50
C ASN A 539 53.36 19.04 -61.55
N GLY A 540 54.46 19.64 -61.08
CA GLY A 540 54.44 20.74 -60.11
C GLY A 540 54.52 20.28 -58.65
N SER A 541 54.48 21.23 -57.73
CA SER A 541 54.49 20.95 -56.30
C SER A 541 53.12 20.44 -55.84
N LYS A 542 53.12 19.35 -55.07
CA LYS A 542 51.94 18.65 -54.56
C LYS A 542 52.06 18.43 -53.07
N THR A 543 50.94 18.50 -52.36
CA THR A 543 50.90 18.14 -50.93
C THR A 543 50.36 16.73 -50.80
N ILE A 544 51.22 15.79 -50.40
CA ILE A 544 50.89 14.37 -50.29
C ILE A 544 50.92 13.93 -48.81
N ASP A 545 50.09 12.96 -48.46
CA ASP A 545 50.03 12.40 -47.09
C ASP A 545 50.30 10.90 -47.02
N ARG A 546 50.37 10.22 -48.18
CA ARG A 546 50.76 8.82 -48.28
C ARG A 546 51.33 8.48 -49.64
N VAL A 547 52.16 7.44 -49.65
CA VAL A 547 52.66 6.78 -50.85
C VAL A 547 52.32 5.29 -50.77
N VAL A 548 51.87 4.69 -51.87
CA VAL A 548 51.63 3.26 -51.97
C VAL A 548 52.68 2.67 -52.91
N VAL A 549 53.42 1.66 -52.46
CA VAL A 549 54.44 0.96 -53.24
C VAL A 549 53.96 -0.45 -53.49
N TYR A 550 53.91 -0.84 -54.76
CA TYR A 550 53.61 -2.19 -55.21
C TYR A 550 54.90 -2.83 -55.68
N THR A 551 55.29 -3.94 -55.06
CA THR A 551 56.45 -4.74 -55.46
C THR A 551 56.00 -5.99 -56.23
N LEU A 552 56.93 -6.74 -56.79
CA LEU A 552 56.58 -7.88 -57.63
C LEU A 552 56.06 -9.05 -56.79
N GLN A 553 54.90 -9.59 -57.20
CA GLN A 553 54.32 -10.81 -56.64
C GLN A 553 54.99 -12.08 -57.20
N ASP A 554 54.83 -13.22 -56.52
CA ASP A 554 55.52 -14.46 -56.90
C ASP A 554 54.95 -15.13 -58.17
N ASN A 555 53.66 -14.92 -58.47
CA ASN A 555 53.00 -15.50 -59.65
C ASN A 555 53.08 -14.57 -60.87
N LEU A 556 54.18 -14.69 -61.62
CA LEU A 556 54.45 -13.82 -62.78
C LEU A 556 53.59 -14.14 -64.01
N LEU A 557 53.05 -15.36 -64.11
CA LEU A 557 52.28 -15.79 -65.27
C LEU A 557 50.80 -15.39 -65.18
N ASN A 558 50.27 -15.34 -63.96
CA ASN A 558 48.88 -14.97 -63.70
C ASN A 558 48.81 -14.04 -62.48
N PRO A 559 49.33 -12.80 -62.58
CA PRO A 559 49.30 -11.85 -61.48
C PRO A 559 47.86 -11.42 -61.16
N ILE A 560 47.60 -11.13 -59.89
CA ILE A 560 46.32 -10.60 -59.41
C ILE A 560 46.48 -9.17 -58.88
N GLU A 561 45.38 -8.40 -58.86
CA GLU A 561 45.36 -7.08 -58.21
C GLU A 561 45.75 -7.24 -56.73
N PRO A 562 46.82 -6.57 -56.26
CA PRO A 562 47.30 -6.76 -54.90
C PRO A 562 46.33 -6.24 -53.84
N SER A 563 45.86 -7.13 -52.96
CA SER A 563 45.19 -6.74 -51.72
C SER A 563 46.21 -6.22 -50.69
N ASP A 564 45.73 -5.57 -49.63
CA ASP A 564 46.58 -5.14 -48.50
C ASP A 564 47.17 -6.33 -47.69
N THR A 565 46.84 -7.57 -48.06
CA THR A 565 47.27 -8.81 -47.38
C THR A 565 48.06 -9.76 -48.27
N LEU A 566 48.22 -9.46 -49.58
CA LEU A 566 48.95 -10.31 -50.51
C LEU A 566 50.44 -10.30 -50.17
N THR A 567 51.03 -11.49 -49.99
CA THR A 567 52.44 -11.65 -49.62
C THR A 567 53.30 -12.10 -50.79
N PHE A 568 54.62 -11.89 -50.68
CA PHE A 568 55.62 -12.45 -51.58
C PHE A 568 56.71 -13.18 -50.78
N THR A 569 57.41 -14.10 -51.45
CA THR A 569 58.52 -14.88 -50.89
C THR A 569 59.73 -14.95 -51.81
N GLN A 570 59.63 -14.51 -53.07
CA GLN A 570 60.70 -14.68 -54.05
C GLN A 570 61.22 -13.39 -54.64
N TYR A 571 60.36 -12.42 -55.00
CA TYR A 571 60.79 -11.33 -55.90
C TYR A 571 60.64 -9.90 -55.38
N GLY A 572 59.94 -9.70 -54.26
CA GLY A 572 59.62 -8.38 -53.76
C GLY A 572 60.77 -7.66 -53.03
N ILE A 573 60.60 -6.34 -52.86
CA ILE A 573 61.50 -5.50 -52.04
C ILE A 573 61.15 -5.63 -50.56
N THR A 574 62.16 -5.89 -49.74
CA THR A 574 62.03 -6.13 -48.28
C THR A 574 62.26 -4.86 -47.47
N ASP A 575 63.17 -3.99 -47.91
CA ASP A 575 63.54 -2.80 -47.15
C ASP A 575 63.65 -1.60 -48.09
N PHE A 576 62.92 -0.53 -47.78
CA PHE A 576 62.95 0.71 -48.56
C PHE A 576 62.53 1.92 -47.72
N THR A 577 62.95 3.11 -48.15
CA THR A 577 62.44 4.36 -47.62
C THR A 577 61.64 5.12 -48.68
N VAL A 578 60.55 5.74 -48.25
CA VAL A 578 59.83 6.75 -49.03
C VAL A 578 60.42 8.10 -48.67
N GLN A 579 60.89 8.82 -49.67
CA GLN A 579 61.55 10.11 -49.49
C GLN A 579 60.90 11.19 -50.35
N GLY A 580 60.77 12.39 -49.80
CA GLY A 580 60.30 13.58 -50.53
C GLY A 580 61.44 14.60 -50.68
N TRP A 581 61.40 15.37 -51.75
CA TRP A 581 62.36 16.46 -51.96
C TRP A 581 61.88 17.75 -51.28
N ASN A 582 62.72 18.35 -50.45
CA ASN A 582 62.39 19.61 -49.75
C ASN A 582 62.91 20.87 -50.49
N GLY A 583 63.50 20.72 -51.67
CA GLY A 583 64.14 21.81 -52.42
C GLY A 583 65.67 21.73 -52.44
N SER A 584 66.30 21.11 -51.44
CA SER A 584 67.76 21.00 -51.33
C SER A 584 68.28 19.59 -51.03
N ALA A 585 67.48 18.75 -50.39
CA ALA A 585 67.85 17.38 -50.03
C ALA A 585 66.64 16.43 -50.03
N TRP A 586 66.94 15.14 -50.10
CA TRP A 586 65.95 14.08 -49.88
C TRP A 586 65.68 13.92 -48.39
N VAL A 587 64.41 14.00 -48.00
CA VAL A 587 63.94 13.82 -46.63
C VAL A 587 63.16 12.51 -46.54
N THR A 588 63.50 11.65 -45.59
CA THR A 588 62.75 10.41 -45.35
C THR A 588 61.40 10.71 -44.72
N LEU A 589 60.33 10.34 -45.41
CA LEU A 589 58.94 10.49 -44.97
C LEU A 589 58.44 9.24 -44.25
N GLY A 590 58.96 8.06 -44.64
CA GLY A 590 58.69 6.80 -43.97
C GLY A 590 59.72 5.73 -44.33
N SER A 591 59.90 4.75 -43.46
CA SER A 591 60.80 3.62 -43.66
C SER A 591 60.05 2.32 -43.48
N VAL A 592 60.32 1.35 -44.35
CA VAL A 592 59.77 0.01 -44.29
C VAL A 592 60.93 -0.97 -44.23
N SER A 593 60.90 -1.88 -43.25
CA SER A 593 61.87 -2.97 -43.11
C SER A 593 61.18 -4.31 -42.97
N GLY A 594 61.82 -5.38 -43.44
CA GLY A 594 61.28 -6.74 -43.39
C GLY A 594 59.94 -6.92 -44.11
N ASN A 595 59.66 -6.11 -45.14
CA ASN A 595 58.45 -6.19 -45.91
C ASN A 595 58.30 -7.57 -46.57
N ASN A 596 57.11 -8.14 -46.46
CA ASN A 596 56.70 -9.35 -47.15
C ASN A 596 55.36 -9.14 -47.88
N LEU A 597 54.85 -7.91 -47.97
CA LEU A 597 53.59 -7.57 -48.67
C LEU A 597 53.85 -6.99 -50.05
N VAL A 598 53.07 -7.43 -51.03
CA VAL A 598 53.11 -6.95 -52.41
C VAL A 598 52.70 -5.49 -52.48
N LYS A 599 51.68 -5.07 -51.72
CA LYS A 599 51.22 -3.68 -51.62
C LYS A 599 51.54 -3.11 -50.25
N ARG A 600 52.20 -1.95 -50.22
CA ARG A 600 52.51 -1.22 -48.98
C ARG A 600 52.15 0.26 -49.05
N THR A 601 51.22 0.66 -48.20
CA THR A 601 50.91 2.06 -47.94
C THR A 601 51.81 2.60 -46.82
N VAL A 602 52.51 3.69 -47.11
CA VAL A 602 53.32 4.46 -46.17
C VAL A 602 52.66 5.82 -45.98
N SER A 603 52.02 6.03 -44.84
CA SER A 603 51.40 7.30 -44.46
C SER A 603 52.33 8.14 -43.60
N PHE A 604 52.27 9.46 -43.77
CA PHE A 604 53.11 10.43 -43.07
C PHE A 604 52.39 11.78 -42.92
N SER A 605 52.91 12.67 -42.08
CA SER A 605 52.41 14.04 -41.99
C SER A 605 52.48 14.73 -43.35
N ALA A 606 51.41 15.41 -43.77
CA ALA A 606 51.30 16.03 -45.08
C ALA A 606 52.58 16.81 -45.47
N PHE A 607 53.15 16.45 -46.62
CA PHE A 607 54.44 16.94 -47.09
C PHE A 607 54.30 17.53 -48.49
N THR A 608 54.70 18.78 -48.65
CA THR A 608 54.68 19.47 -49.95
C THR A 608 55.98 19.21 -50.69
N THR A 609 55.89 18.57 -51.85
CA THR A 609 57.04 18.21 -52.69
C THR A 609 56.68 18.16 -54.17
N ASN A 610 57.66 18.31 -55.04
CA ASN A 610 57.51 18.12 -56.49
C ASN A 610 58.04 16.77 -56.97
N GLN A 611 58.62 15.94 -56.10
CA GLN A 611 59.13 14.62 -56.47
C GLN A 611 59.29 13.72 -55.24
N ILE A 612 59.05 12.43 -55.45
CA ILE A 612 59.30 11.38 -54.45
C ILE A 612 60.36 10.41 -54.94
N ARG A 613 61.03 9.73 -54.00
CA ARG A 613 61.98 8.65 -54.27
C ARG A 613 61.69 7.47 -53.36
N ILE A 614 61.58 6.29 -53.95
CA ILE A 614 61.61 5.00 -53.27
C ILE A 614 63.05 4.52 -53.30
N ASN A 615 63.73 4.60 -52.16
CA ASN A 615 65.12 4.17 -52.01
C ASN A 615 65.16 2.77 -51.40
N VAL A 616 65.38 1.77 -52.24
CA VAL A 616 65.38 0.34 -51.89
C VAL A 616 66.75 -0.06 -51.34
N THR A 617 66.76 -0.64 -50.14
CA THR A 617 67.95 -1.14 -49.44
C THR A 617 67.95 -2.65 -49.24
N GLY A 618 66.83 -3.34 -49.48
CA GLY A 618 66.71 -4.79 -49.40
C GLY A 618 65.69 -5.34 -50.39
N ALA A 619 66.02 -6.46 -51.05
CA ALA A 619 65.16 -7.14 -52.02
C ALA A 619 65.53 -8.62 -52.15
N LEU A 620 64.58 -9.44 -52.59
CA LEU A 620 64.79 -10.86 -52.86
C LEU A 620 65.19 -11.10 -54.34
N TYR A 621 65.87 -12.22 -54.62
CA TYR A 621 66.26 -12.66 -55.96
C TYR A 621 67.04 -11.59 -56.78
N LEU A 622 68.05 -10.99 -56.14
CA LEU A 622 69.16 -10.21 -56.73
C LEU A 622 68.87 -8.82 -57.32
N ASN A 623 67.63 -8.43 -57.63
CA ASN A 623 67.30 -7.10 -58.17
C ASN A 623 66.14 -6.47 -57.36
N ALA A 624 66.13 -5.14 -57.25
CA ALA A 624 64.96 -4.42 -56.76
C ALA A 624 63.89 -4.42 -57.86
N ARG A 625 62.64 -4.76 -57.49
CA ARG A 625 61.51 -4.87 -58.42
C ARG A 625 60.30 -4.10 -57.90
N ILE A 626 59.84 -3.13 -58.66
CA ILE A 626 58.68 -2.30 -58.32
C ILE A 626 57.71 -2.36 -59.49
N VAL A 627 56.45 -2.66 -59.18
CA VAL A 627 55.36 -2.75 -60.15
C VAL A 627 54.73 -1.37 -60.32
N GLU A 628 54.35 -0.70 -59.24
CA GLU A 628 53.65 0.59 -59.28
C GLU A 628 53.99 1.43 -58.04
N ILE A 629 53.99 2.75 -58.17
CA ILE A 629 54.13 3.72 -57.08
C ILE A 629 53.03 4.76 -57.23
N GLU A 630 52.22 4.90 -56.18
CA GLU A 630 51.18 5.92 -56.09
C GLU A 630 51.55 6.94 -55.01
N ALA A 631 51.21 8.21 -55.21
CA ALA A 631 51.33 9.26 -54.19
C ALA A 631 49.99 9.99 -54.10
N TRP A 632 49.34 9.97 -52.93
CA TRP A 632 47.99 10.50 -52.77
C TRP A 632 48.02 11.87 -52.07
N GLY A 633 47.37 12.85 -52.69
CA GLY A 633 47.41 14.25 -52.27
C GLY A 633 46.71 15.20 -53.24
N ASN A 634 46.93 16.50 -53.05
CA ASN A 634 46.29 17.58 -53.84
C ASN A 634 47.34 18.47 -54.52
#